data_AF-A0A3R7MZM8-F1
#
_entry.id   AF-A0A3R7MZM8-F1
#
_cell.length_a   1.000
_cell.length_b   1.000
_cell.length_c   1.000
_cell.angle_alpha   90.00
_cell.angle_beta   90.00
_cell.angle_gamma   90.00
#
_symmetry.space_group_name_H-M   'P 1'
#
loop_
_entity.id
_entity.type
_entity.pdbx_description
1 polymer ?
#
loop_
_entity_poly.entity_id
_entity_poly.type
_entity_poly.pdbx_seq_one_letter_code
_entity_poly.pdbx_strand_id
1 'polypeptide(L)'
;MESFFNRILMEVEGGVDQRKTMKEVVATRDNIISEDEERQMVGLMNLCNLLNMATSVTISAIRPSVFVPPILACLKKEHNVDLMLLAARVLTYMVDAISSTVYVLGSENGMDAVLQHLLEVKDIELSDQCMTCVEKLRRVLMAL
;
A
#
# COMPACT_ATOMS: atom_id res chain seq x y z
N MET A 1 42.10 -12.37 -5.70
CA MET A 1 41.92 -10.91 -5.61
C MET A 1 40.57 -10.50 -6.21
N GLU A 2 40.21 -10.94 -7.42
CA GLU A 2 38.92 -10.62 -8.07
C GLU A 2 37.66 -10.99 -7.27
N SER A 3 37.65 -12.13 -6.57
CA SER A 3 36.51 -12.56 -5.74
C SER A 3 36.16 -11.57 -4.61
N PHE A 4 37.16 -10.87 -4.05
CA PHE A 4 36.93 -9.87 -3.01
C PHE A 4 36.33 -8.58 -3.59
N PHE A 5 36.83 -8.13 -4.75
CA PHE A 5 36.29 -6.97 -5.45
C PHE A 5 34.85 -7.17 -5.93
N ASN A 6 34.53 -8.35 -6.48
CA ASN A 6 33.16 -8.66 -6.90
C ASN A 6 32.17 -8.69 -5.72
N ARG A 7 32.61 -9.16 -4.56
CA ARG A 7 31.79 -9.15 -3.34
C ARG A 7 31.53 -7.73 -2.84
N ILE A 8 32.55 -6.87 -2.84
CA ILE A 8 32.37 -5.46 -2.50
C ILE A 8 31.45 -4.77 -3.50
N LEU A 9 31.59 -5.04 -4.80
CA LEU A 9 30.73 -4.46 -5.82
C LEU A 9 29.25 -4.83 -5.59
N MET A 10 28.97 -6.12 -5.34
CA MET A 10 27.62 -6.60 -5.02
C MET A 10 27.05 -5.97 -3.74
N GLU A 11 27.86 -5.82 -2.69
CA GLU A 11 27.43 -5.18 -1.43
C GLU A 11 27.13 -3.67 -1.64
N VAL A 12 27.92 -2.99 -2.47
CA VAL A 12 27.70 -1.59 -2.83
C VAL A 12 26.46 -1.42 -3.70
N GLU A 13 26.27 -2.26 -4.73
CA GLU A 13 25.10 -2.23 -5.61
C GLU A 13 23.81 -2.48 -4.82
N GLY A 14 23.78 -3.51 -3.97
CA GLY A 14 22.63 -3.76 -3.09
C GLY A 14 22.32 -2.58 -2.16
N GLY A 15 23.34 -1.91 -1.65
CA GLY A 15 23.19 -0.70 -0.83
C GLY A 15 22.74 0.54 -1.61
N VAL A 16 22.96 0.61 -2.92
CA VAL A 16 22.47 1.69 -3.80
C VAL A 16 21.01 1.47 -4.13
N ASP A 17 20.62 0.24 -4.50
CA ASP A 17 19.24 -0.11 -4.80
C ASP A 17 18.33 0.11 -3.58
N GLN A 18 18.77 -0.30 -2.39
CA GLN A 18 18.03 -0.05 -1.16
C GLN A 18 17.80 1.45 -0.90
N ARG A 19 18.80 2.30 -1.15
CA ARG A 19 18.67 3.75 -1.00
C ARG A 19 17.70 4.34 -2.01
N LYS A 20 17.70 3.84 -3.25
CA LYS A 20 16.77 4.27 -4.30
C LYS A 20 15.34 3.90 -3.92
N THR A 21 15.09 2.64 -3.55
CA THR A 21 13.78 2.17 -3.11
C THR A 21 13.27 2.98 -1.91
N MET A 22 14.13 3.25 -0.92
CA MET A 22 13.72 4.06 0.23
C MET A 22 13.30 5.48 -0.17
N LYS A 23 14.02 6.12 -1.09
CA LYS A 23 13.63 7.45 -1.60
C LYS A 23 12.29 7.40 -2.33
N GLU A 24 12.06 6.37 -3.14
CA GLU A 24 10.79 6.18 -3.85
C GLU A 24 9.63 5.97 -2.87
N VAL A 25 9.81 5.16 -1.82
CA VAL A 25 8.81 4.93 -0.77
C VAL A 25 8.50 6.23 -0.02
N VAL A 26 9.51 7.04 0.32
CA VAL A 26 9.32 8.33 0.98
C VAL A 26 8.57 9.32 0.07
N ALA A 27 8.97 9.46 -1.19
CA ALA A 27 8.29 10.34 -2.14
C ALA A 27 6.83 9.89 -2.38
N THR A 28 6.60 8.58 -2.44
CA THR A 28 5.26 7.99 -2.54
C THR A 28 4.41 8.39 -1.35
N ARG A 29 4.95 8.26 -0.13
CA ARG A 29 4.28 8.67 1.10
C ARG A 29 3.95 10.17 1.10
N ASP A 30 4.90 11.01 0.73
CA ASP A 30 4.74 12.47 0.74
C ASP A 30 3.64 12.92 -0.24
N ASN A 31 3.49 12.23 -1.37
CA ASN A 31 2.38 12.43 -2.29
C ASN A 31 1.02 12.02 -1.69
N ILE A 32 0.94 10.86 -1.01
CA ILE A 32 -0.31 10.36 -0.40
C ILE A 32 -0.80 11.28 0.74
N ILE A 33 0.11 11.89 1.50
CA ILE A 33 -0.27 12.82 2.59
C ILE A 33 -0.52 14.26 2.12
N SER A 34 -0.40 14.53 0.81
CA SER A 34 -0.66 15.86 0.27
C SER A 34 -2.12 16.25 0.44
N GLU A 35 -2.41 17.55 0.49
CA GLU A 35 -3.79 18.07 0.44
C GLU A 35 -4.38 18.06 -0.97
N ASP A 36 -3.53 17.87 -1.98
CA ASP A 36 -3.90 17.83 -3.39
C ASP A 36 -4.26 16.38 -3.81
N GLU A 37 -5.52 16.16 -4.19
CA GLU A 37 -6.04 14.85 -4.56
C GLU A 37 -5.36 14.28 -5.82
N GLU A 38 -4.88 15.11 -6.74
CA GLU A 38 -4.10 14.64 -7.90
C GLU A 38 -2.76 14.06 -7.45
N ARG A 39 -2.11 14.69 -6.46
CA ARG A 39 -0.89 14.14 -5.85
C ARG A 39 -1.17 12.88 -5.06
N GLN A 40 -2.29 12.83 -4.33
CA GLN A 40 -2.71 11.62 -3.62
C GLN A 40 -2.88 10.45 -4.61
N MET A 41 -3.55 10.68 -5.73
CA MET A 41 -3.69 9.69 -6.81
C MET A 41 -2.33 9.20 -7.32
N VAL A 42 -1.39 10.12 -7.64
CA VAL A 42 -0.03 9.75 -8.06
C VAL A 42 0.68 8.91 -6.99
N GLY A 43 0.56 9.30 -5.72
CA GLY A 43 1.14 8.56 -4.61
C GLY A 43 0.57 7.14 -4.49
N LEU A 44 -0.75 6.99 -4.55
CA LEU A 44 -1.40 5.68 -4.49
C LEU A 44 -1.05 4.80 -5.71
N MET A 45 -0.98 5.37 -6.93
CA MET A 45 -0.54 4.64 -8.12
C MET A 45 0.91 4.15 -7.98
N ASN A 46 1.80 5.00 -7.48
CA ASN A 46 3.20 4.64 -7.24
C ASN A 46 3.31 3.52 -6.21
N LEU A 47 2.51 3.56 -5.14
CA LEU A 47 2.49 2.50 -4.14
C LEU A 47 1.98 1.18 -4.73
N CYS A 48 0.93 1.22 -5.54
CA CYS A 48 0.47 0.05 -6.31
C CYS A 48 1.60 -0.55 -7.16
N ASN A 49 2.35 0.29 -7.88
CA ASN A 49 3.46 -0.18 -8.72
C ASN A 49 4.58 -0.81 -7.89
N LEU A 50 4.94 -0.19 -6.75
CA LEU A 50 5.93 -0.73 -5.82
C LEU A 50 5.50 -2.09 -5.24
N LEU A 51 4.21 -2.27 -4.95
CA LEU A 51 3.67 -3.53 -4.42
C LEU A 51 3.55 -4.62 -5.51
N ASN A 52 3.17 -4.26 -6.74
CA ASN A 52 3.09 -5.20 -7.86
C ASN A 52 4.47 -5.69 -8.33
N MET A 53 5.49 -4.84 -8.20
CA MET A 53 6.89 -5.16 -8.49
C MET A 53 7.69 -5.41 -7.21
N ALA A 54 7.02 -5.87 -6.15
CA ALA A 54 7.61 -6.00 -4.83
C ALA A 54 8.79 -6.98 -4.83
N THR A 55 9.92 -6.49 -4.34
CA THR A 55 11.06 -7.31 -3.93
C THR A 55 11.12 -7.37 -2.41
N SER A 56 11.97 -8.24 -1.84
CA SER A 56 12.25 -8.24 -0.40
C SER A 56 12.67 -6.85 0.11
N VAL A 57 13.46 -6.12 -0.69
CA VAL A 57 13.90 -4.75 -0.36
C VAL A 57 12.70 -3.80 -0.32
N THR A 58 11.83 -3.83 -1.33
CA THR A 58 10.64 -2.98 -1.40
C THR A 58 9.69 -3.24 -0.22
N ILE A 59 9.39 -4.52 0.07
CA ILE A 59 8.53 -4.90 1.18
C ILE A 59 9.11 -4.42 2.51
N SER A 60 10.43 -4.59 2.72
CA SER A 60 11.09 -4.15 3.95
C SER A 60 11.08 -2.62 4.15
N ALA A 61 10.99 -1.85 3.06
CA ALA A 61 10.95 -0.40 3.09
C ALA A 61 9.54 0.15 3.39
N ILE A 62 8.49 -0.59 3.05
CA ILE A 62 7.09 -0.17 3.26
C ILE A 62 6.66 -0.52 4.68
N ARG A 63 6.18 0.49 5.43
CA ARG A 63 5.69 0.32 6.80
C ARG A 63 4.18 0.55 6.85
N PRO A 64 3.36 -0.48 7.14
CA PRO A 64 1.91 -0.31 7.14
C PRO A 64 1.40 0.81 8.05
N SER A 65 2.02 1.00 9.22
CA SER A 65 1.68 2.08 10.17
C SER A 65 1.83 3.49 9.60
N VAL A 66 2.61 3.68 8.54
CA VAL A 66 2.83 4.99 7.90
C VAL A 66 1.84 5.21 6.75
N PHE A 67 1.44 4.14 6.07
CA PHE A 67 0.65 4.21 4.84
C PHE A 67 -0.84 3.98 5.06
N VAL A 68 -1.23 3.08 5.96
CA VAL A 68 -2.65 2.74 6.17
C VAL A 68 -3.49 3.95 6.57
N PRO A 69 -3.11 4.80 7.55
CA PRO A 69 -3.94 5.93 7.94
C PRO A 69 -4.28 6.91 6.80
N PRO A 70 -3.31 7.42 6.01
CA PRO A 70 -3.65 8.34 4.92
C PRO A 70 -4.35 7.65 3.74
N ILE A 71 -4.13 6.34 3.51
CA ILE A 71 -4.91 5.60 2.50
C ILE A 71 -6.38 5.48 2.94
N LEU A 72 -6.64 5.22 4.23
CA LEU A 72 -8.00 5.21 4.77
C LEU A 72 -8.66 6.59 4.69
N ALA A 73 -7.89 7.67 4.84
CA ALA A 73 -8.40 9.02 4.62
C ALA A 73 -8.83 9.23 3.16
N CYS A 74 -8.07 8.71 2.19
CA CYS A 74 -8.43 8.74 0.77
C CYS A 74 -9.71 7.91 0.49
N LEU A 75 -9.85 6.73 1.10
CA LEU A 75 -11.02 5.87 0.95
C LEU A 75 -12.34 6.50 1.44
N LYS A 76 -12.26 7.54 2.27
CA LYS A 76 -13.42 8.27 2.83
C LYS A 76 -13.79 9.53 2.04
N LYS A 77 -13.14 9.80 0.91
CA LYS A 77 -13.38 10.96 0.05
C LYS A 77 -14.56 10.71 -0.89
N GLU A 78 -15.78 10.66 -0.34
CA GLU A 78 -17.00 10.27 -1.07
C GLU A 78 -17.28 11.06 -2.36
N HIS A 79 -16.72 12.27 -2.51
CA HIS A 79 -16.84 13.07 -3.73
C HIS A 79 -15.90 12.66 -4.87
N ASN A 80 -14.92 11.78 -4.61
CA ASN A 80 -13.90 11.35 -5.58
C ASN A 80 -13.78 9.82 -5.59
N VAL A 81 -14.67 9.18 -6.36
CA VAL A 81 -14.75 7.71 -6.45
C VAL A 81 -13.46 7.08 -7.01
N ASP A 82 -12.78 7.73 -7.95
CA ASP A 82 -11.52 7.23 -8.51
C ASP A 82 -10.42 7.13 -7.44
N LEU A 83 -10.34 8.13 -6.56
CA LEU A 83 -9.43 8.13 -5.42
C LEU A 83 -9.78 7.02 -4.41
N MET A 84 -11.06 6.84 -4.12
CA MET A 84 -11.53 5.78 -3.23
C MET A 84 -11.23 4.39 -3.79
N LEU A 85 -11.48 4.17 -5.08
CA LEU A 85 -11.17 2.93 -5.81
C LEU A 85 -9.70 2.60 -5.73
N LEU A 86 -8.85 3.60 -6.00
CA LEU A 86 -7.41 3.41 -5.96
C LEU A 86 -6.92 3.14 -4.53
N ALA A 87 -7.48 3.82 -3.52
CA ALA A 87 -7.18 3.55 -2.12
C ALA A 87 -7.55 2.12 -1.72
N ALA A 88 -8.75 1.65 -2.06
CA ALA A 88 -9.19 0.28 -1.80
C ALA A 88 -8.28 -0.77 -2.48
N ARG A 89 -7.84 -0.49 -3.71
CA ARG A 89 -6.90 -1.35 -4.45
C ARG A 89 -5.54 -1.42 -3.76
N VAL A 90 -4.99 -0.28 -3.34
CA VAL A 90 -3.72 -0.24 -2.59
C VAL A 90 -3.83 -1.04 -1.29
N LEU A 91 -4.91 -0.87 -0.51
CA LEU A 91 -5.12 -1.65 0.71
C LEU A 91 -5.14 -3.16 0.43
N THR A 92 -5.81 -3.56 -0.65
CA THR A 92 -5.85 -4.97 -1.08
C THR A 92 -4.44 -5.50 -1.34
N TYR A 93 -3.61 -4.76 -2.08
CA TYR A 93 -2.23 -5.16 -2.37
C TYR A 93 -1.33 -5.14 -1.14
N MET A 94 -1.52 -4.19 -0.21
CA MET A 94 -0.78 -4.16 1.04
C MET A 94 -1.10 -5.36 1.93
N VAL A 95 -2.35 -5.80 1.99
CA VAL A 95 -2.75 -7.00 2.73
C VAL A 95 -2.14 -8.26 2.12
N ASP A 96 -2.13 -8.35 0.78
CA ASP A 96 -1.58 -9.51 0.06
C ASP A 96 -0.05 -9.60 0.18
N ALA A 97 0.65 -8.46 0.11
CA ALA A 97 2.11 -8.40 0.16
C ALA A 97 2.69 -8.34 1.58
N ILE A 98 1.96 -7.75 2.54
CA ILE A 98 2.47 -7.45 3.89
C ILE A 98 1.42 -7.85 4.93
N SER A 99 1.56 -9.06 5.49
CA SER A 99 0.57 -9.62 6.43
C SER A 99 0.31 -8.74 7.67
N SER A 100 1.31 -7.97 8.11
CA SER A 100 1.15 -7.06 9.26
C SER A 100 0.18 -5.90 9.00
N THR A 101 -0.17 -5.62 7.73
CA THR A 101 -1.15 -4.59 7.36
C THR A 101 -2.49 -4.80 8.05
N VAL A 102 -2.90 -6.07 8.25
CA VAL A 102 -4.17 -6.42 8.87
C VAL A 102 -4.29 -5.89 10.31
N TYR A 103 -3.21 -5.94 11.08
CA TYR A 103 -3.21 -5.42 12.45
C TYR A 103 -3.38 -3.90 12.49
N VAL A 104 -2.74 -3.19 11.55
CA VAL A 104 -2.85 -1.73 11.45
C VAL A 104 -4.24 -1.32 10.97
N LEU A 105 -4.83 -2.05 10.02
CA LEU A 105 -6.22 -1.83 9.63
C LEU A 105 -7.18 -2.03 10.81
N GLY A 106 -6.94 -3.02 11.67
CA GLY A 106 -7.70 -3.21 12.90
C GLY A 106 -7.58 -2.05 13.88
N SER A 107 -6.37 -1.51 14.10
CA SER A 107 -6.15 -0.39 15.03
C SER A 107 -6.69 0.95 14.53
N GLU A 108 -6.83 1.13 13.21
CA GLU A 108 -7.25 2.39 12.58
C GLU A 108 -8.74 2.40 12.18
N ASN A 109 -9.56 1.48 12.71
CA ASN A 109 -10.95 1.27 12.28
C ASN A 109 -11.09 1.10 10.75
N GLY A 110 -10.06 0.55 10.11
CA GLY A 110 -10.01 0.36 8.67
C GLY A 110 -10.99 -0.69 8.18
N MET A 111 -11.31 -1.68 9.01
CA MET A 111 -12.31 -2.71 8.68
C MET A 111 -13.68 -2.09 8.45
N ASP A 112 -14.10 -1.18 9.33
CA ASP A 112 -15.39 -0.48 9.21
C ASP A 112 -15.43 0.38 7.95
N ALA A 113 -14.33 1.08 7.64
CA ALA A 113 -14.22 1.92 6.45
C ALA A 113 -14.34 1.14 5.13
N VAL A 114 -13.83 -0.09 5.07
CA VAL A 114 -13.99 -0.96 3.89
C VAL A 114 -15.39 -1.57 3.84
N LEU A 115 -15.91 -2.04 4.98
CA LEU A 115 -17.23 -2.67 5.04
C LEU A 115 -18.37 -1.69 4.75
N GLN A 116 -18.23 -0.41 5.08
CA GLN A 116 -19.24 0.60 4.82
C GLN A 116 -19.61 0.67 3.32
N HIS A 117 -18.62 0.54 2.42
CA HIS A 117 -18.86 0.55 0.97
C HIS A 117 -19.65 -0.66 0.48
N LEU A 118 -19.61 -1.78 1.21
CA LEU A 118 -20.43 -2.97 0.92
C LEU A 118 -21.85 -2.87 1.47
N LEU A 119 -22.06 -2.04 2.49
CA LEU A 119 -23.38 -1.84 3.11
C LEU A 119 -24.23 -0.83 2.34
N GLU A 120 -23.60 0.25 1.86
CA GLU A 120 -24.31 1.34 1.16
C GLU A 120 -24.43 1.12 -0.35
N VAL A 121 -23.45 0.41 -0.96
CA VAL A 121 -23.40 0.08 -2.40
C VAL A 121 -23.70 1.29 -3.29
N LYS A 122 -23.00 2.41 -3.04
CA LYS A 122 -23.13 3.66 -3.83
C LYS A 122 -22.49 3.55 -5.21
N ASP A 123 -21.43 2.75 -5.33
CA ASP A 123 -20.71 2.49 -6.57
C ASP A 123 -20.35 1.00 -6.65
N ILE A 124 -20.68 0.35 -7.78
CA ILE A 124 -20.55 -1.10 -7.94
C ILE A 124 -19.06 -1.50 -8.04
N GLU A 125 -18.25 -0.75 -8.79
CA GLU A 125 -16.84 -1.08 -8.97
C GLU A 125 -16.09 -0.95 -7.64
N LEU A 126 -16.40 0.11 -6.87
CA LEU A 126 -15.82 0.30 -5.54
C LEU A 126 -16.23 -0.80 -4.59
N SER A 127 -17.50 -1.21 -4.63
CA SER A 127 -18.01 -2.31 -3.80
C SER A 127 -17.30 -3.62 -4.13
N ASP A 128 -17.12 -3.96 -5.41
CA ASP A 128 -16.40 -5.16 -5.83
C ASP A 128 -14.92 -5.14 -5.41
N GLN A 129 -14.26 -3.98 -5.53
CA GLN A 129 -12.88 -3.80 -5.07
C GLN A 129 -12.77 -3.93 -3.54
N CYS A 130 -13.74 -3.41 -2.78
CA CYS A 130 -13.81 -3.56 -1.33
C CYS A 130 -14.09 -5.01 -0.92
N MET A 131 -14.96 -5.72 -1.65
CA MET A 131 -15.21 -7.14 -1.43
C MET A 131 -13.93 -7.96 -1.59
N THR A 132 -13.18 -7.70 -2.67
CA THR A 132 -11.87 -8.32 -2.91
C THR A 132 -10.91 -8.05 -1.76
N CYS A 133 -10.88 -6.82 -1.23
CA CYS A 133 -10.07 -6.48 -0.05
C CYS A 133 -10.46 -7.31 1.18
N VAL A 134 -11.76 -7.44 1.46
CA VAL A 134 -12.28 -8.24 2.59
C VAL A 134 -11.91 -9.72 2.44
N GLU A 135 -11.99 -10.29 1.24
CA GLU A 135 -11.59 -11.67 1.00
C GLU A 135 -10.10 -11.90 1.30
N LYS A 136 -9.23 -10.96 0.92
CA LYS A 136 -7.80 -10.99 1.24
C LYS A 136 -7.55 -10.87 2.74
N LEU A 137 -8.25 -9.95 3.41
CA LEU A 137 -8.19 -9.78 4.87
C LEU A 137 -8.57 -11.07 5.60
N ARG A 138 -9.69 -11.68 5.20
CA ARG A 138 -10.17 -12.95 5.77
C ARG A 138 -9.14 -14.06 5.60
N ARG A 139 -8.53 -14.17 4.41
CA ARG A 139 -7.50 -15.18 4.13
C ARG A 139 -6.29 -15.03 5.03
N VAL A 140 -5.80 -13.80 5.24
CA VAL A 140 -4.64 -13.56 6.12
C VAL A 140 -5.00 -13.82 7.59
N LEU A 141 -6.16 -13.37 8.06
CA LEU A 141 -6.61 -13.60 9.44
C LEU A 141 -6.78 -15.09 9.77
N MET A 142 -7.25 -15.90 8.83
CA MET A 142 -7.39 -17.35 9.03
C MET A 142 -6.06 -18.11 8.99
N ALA A 143 -4.98 -17.48 8.50
CA ALA A 143 -3.66 -18.08 8.38
C ALA A 143 -2.74 -17.73 9.57
N LEU A 144 -3.17 -16.84 10.47
CA LEU A 144 -2.47 -16.40 11.68
C LEU A 144 -3.04 -17.12 12.91
#